data_AF-A0A1X7ESS3-F1
#
_entry.id   AF-A0A1X7ESS3-F1
#
_cell.length_a   1.000
_cell.length_b   1.000
_cell.length_c   1.000
_cell.angle_alpha   90.00
_cell.angle_beta   90.00
_cell.angle_gamma   90.00
#
_symmetry.space_group_name_H-M   'P 1'
#
loop_
_entity.id
_entity.type
_entity.pdbx_description
1 polymer ?
#
loop_
_entity_poly.entity_id
_entity_poly.type
_entity_poly.pdbx_seq_one_letter_code
_entity_poly.pdbx_strand_id
1 'polypeptide(L)'
;MMVVGDKDLLPPGTRHAWQQAGIELAGPMPPADFDIRLVSGMHGVLIHAACDAQFMFDASEMLEAASIPFLFVVPEQQIVARQNPHVLGTRMEDIQAIVQELLRQYGSGVRH
;
A
#
# COMPACT_ATOMS: atom_id res chain seq x y z
N MET A 1 9.88 -11.28 -1.48
CA MET A 1 8.82 -10.30 -1.83
C MET A 1 9.48 -9.09 -2.44
N MET A 2 8.83 -8.45 -3.42
CA MET A 2 9.31 -7.20 -4.01
C MET A 2 8.73 -6.01 -3.26
N VAL A 3 9.52 -4.96 -3.08
CA VAL A 3 9.05 -3.71 -2.49
C VAL A 3 9.15 -2.59 -3.50
N VAL A 4 8.03 -1.89 -3.72
CA VAL A 4 7.92 -0.77 -4.66
C VAL A 4 7.59 0.50 -3.87
N GLY A 5 8.39 1.54 -4.07
CA GLY A 5 8.27 2.79 -3.34
C GLY A 5 9.61 3.47 -3.12
N ASP A 6 9.60 4.46 -2.23
CA ASP A 6 10.77 5.25 -1.91
C ASP A 6 11.84 4.45 -1.15
N LYS A 7 13.07 4.94 -1.22
CA LYS A 7 14.24 4.31 -0.58
C LYS A 7 14.11 4.21 0.93
N ASP A 8 13.38 5.16 1.52
CA ASP A 8 13.18 5.27 2.97
C ASP A 8 11.99 4.45 3.47
N LEU A 9 11.26 3.76 2.58
CA LEU A 9 10.13 2.90 2.94
C LEU A 9 10.53 1.74 3.87
N LEU A 10 11.76 1.25 3.72
CA LEU A 10 12.29 0.13 4.50
C LEU A 10 13.48 0.58 5.34
N PRO A 11 13.24 1.08 6.57
CA PRO A 11 14.29 1.26 7.55
C PRO A 11 15.09 -0.04 7.75
N PRO A 12 16.40 0.04 8.07
CA PRO A 12 17.24 -1.15 8.26
C PRO A 12 16.65 -2.16 9.26
N GLY A 13 16.00 -1.68 10.33
CA GLY A 13 15.35 -2.53 11.33
C GLY A 13 14.20 -3.36 10.76
N THR A 14 13.38 -2.79 9.87
CA THR A 14 12.30 -3.49 9.19
C THR A 14 12.86 -4.60 8.31
N ARG A 15 13.87 -4.31 7.48
CA ARG A 15 14.49 -5.33 6.64
C ARG A 15 15.07 -6.48 7.46
N HIS A 16 15.74 -6.18 8.57
CA HIS A 16 16.30 -7.20 9.45
C HIS A 16 15.22 -8.10 10.05
N ALA A 17 14.09 -7.53 10.50
CA ALA A 17 12.97 -8.30 11.05
C ALA A 17 12.37 -9.30 10.03
N TRP A 18 12.20 -8.87 8.78
CA TRP A 18 11.71 -9.76 7.71
C TRP A 18 12.70 -10.88 7.39
N GLN A 19 14.00 -10.57 7.39
CA GLN A 19 15.04 -11.57 7.19
C GLN A 19 15.06 -12.62 8.32
N GLN A 20 14.91 -12.20 9.58
CA GLN A 20 14.79 -13.12 10.73
C GLN A 20 13.54 -14.02 10.63
N ALA A 21 12.48 -13.54 9.98
CA ALA A 21 11.30 -14.34 9.66
C ALA A 21 11.48 -15.26 8.43
N GLY A 22 12.69 -15.31 7.84
CA GLY A 22 12.99 -16.11 6.66
C GLY A 22 12.41 -15.55 5.36
N ILE A 23 11.98 -14.28 5.34
CA ILE A 23 11.41 -13.65 4.15
C ILE A 23 12.41 -12.64 3.60
N GLU A 24 12.86 -12.89 2.37
CA GLU A 24 13.73 -11.97 1.65
C GLU A 24 12.92 -10.84 1.00
N LEU A 25 13.35 -9.59 1.22
CA LEU A 25 12.80 -8.40 0.57
C LEU A 25 13.74 -7.90 -0.54
N ALA A 26 13.26 -7.89 -1.78
CA ALA A 26 13.90 -7.23 -2.91
C ALA A 26 13.43 -5.77 -3.00
N GLY A 27 14.30 -4.87 -3.49
CA GLY A 27 14.03 -3.42 -3.55
C GLY A 27 14.49 -2.66 -2.30
N PRO A 28 13.95 -1.45 -2.00
CA PRO A 28 12.82 -0.82 -2.67
C PRO A 28 13.16 -0.35 -4.10
N MET A 29 12.18 -0.49 -5.00
CA MET A 29 12.25 -0.11 -6.41
C MET A 29 11.36 1.11 -6.67
N PRO A 30 11.81 2.11 -7.45
CA PRO A 30 10.96 3.21 -7.86
C PRO A 30 9.74 2.72 -8.68
N PRO A 31 8.55 3.32 -8.50
CA PRO A 31 7.36 2.95 -9.28
C PRO A 31 7.56 3.01 -10.80
N ALA A 32 8.37 3.98 -11.28
CA ALA A 32 8.69 4.14 -12.69
C ALA A 32 9.48 2.97 -13.28
N ASP A 33 10.17 2.19 -12.44
CA ASP A 33 10.96 1.03 -12.84
C ASP A 33 10.20 -0.29 -12.65
N PHE A 34 8.97 -0.23 -12.11
CA PHE A 34 8.17 -1.41 -11.85
C PHE A 34 7.69 -2.05 -13.15
N ASP A 35 7.97 -3.34 -13.29
CA ASP A 35 7.54 -4.17 -14.40
C ASP A 35 7.14 -5.55 -13.88
N ILE A 36 6.02 -6.09 -14.36
CA ILE A 36 5.49 -7.38 -13.92
C ILE A 36 6.49 -8.54 -14.11
N ARG A 37 7.40 -8.44 -15.08
CA ARG A 37 8.46 -9.43 -15.33
C ARG A 37 9.47 -9.49 -14.19
N LEU A 38 9.65 -8.41 -13.44
CA LEU A 38 10.57 -8.32 -12.31
C LEU A 38 10.03 -9.03 -11.05
N VAL A 39 8.72 -9.27 -11.00
CA VAL A 39 8.07 -9.95 -9.87
C VAL A 39 7.62 -11.37 -10.22
N SER A 40 7.91 -11.84 -11.44
CA SER A 40 7.73 -13.23 -11.83
C SER A 40 8.58 -14.14 -10.96
N GLY A 41 7.94 -15.01 -10.17
CA GLY A 41 8.59 -15.91 -9.22
C GLY A 41 8.77 -15.34 -7.81
N MET A 42 8.27 -14.11 -7.55
CA MET A 42 8.17 -13.58 -6.19
C MET A 42 6.88 -14.03 -5.51
N HIS A 43 6.93 -14.24 -4.20
CA HIS A 43 5.76 -14.60 -3.39
C HIS A 43 4.73 -13.46 -3.20
N GLY A 44 5.06 -12.24 -3.64
CA GLY A 44 4.17 -11.09 -3.55
C GLY A 44 4.91 -9.75 -3.59
N VAL A 45 4.11 -8.67 -3.65
CA VAL A 45 4.58 -7.29 -3.82
C VAL A 45 4.06 -6.40 -2.69
N LEU A 46 4.92 -5.57 -2.12
CA LEU A 46 4.57 -4.50 -1.18
C LEU A 46 4.66 -3.16 -1.92
N ILE A 47 3.58 -2.39 -1.94
CA ILE A 47 3.49 -1.12 -2.67
C ILE A 47 3.32 0.01 -1.65
N HIS A 48 4.18 1.03 -1.72
CA HIS A 48 4.02 2.22 -0.88
C HIS A 48 2.69 2.91 -1.17
N ALA A 49 1.87 3.11 -0.15
CA ALA A 49 0.58 3.79 -0.29
C ALA A 49 0.70 5.31 -0.56
N ALA A 50 1.93 5.85 -0.60
CA ALA A 50 2.19 7.22 -1.04
C ALA A 50 2.61 7.29 -2.53
N CYS A 51 2.64 6.16 -3.24
CA CYS A 51 2.78 6.18 -4.69
C CYS A 51 1.60 6.91 -5.35
N ASP A 52 1.81 7.32 -6.61
CA ASP A 52 0.76 7.93 -7.41
C ASP A 52 -0.45 6.98 -7.57
N ALA A 53 -1.66 7.53 -7.51
CA ALA A 53 -2.89 6.75 -7.53
C ALA A 53 -3.08 5.99 -8.86
N GLN A 54 -2.69 6.58 -9.99
CA GLN A 54 -2.75 5.91 -11.29
C GLN A 54 -1.80 4.71 -11.29
N PHE A 55 -0.57 4.91 -10.80
CA PHE A 55 0.37 3.81 -10.64
C PHE A 55 -0.19 2.70 -9.75
N MET A 56 -0.75 3.03 -8.59
CA MET A 56 -1.30 2.04 -7.66
C MET A 56 -2.41 1.20 -8.30
N PHE A 57 -3.31 1.84 -9.06
CA PHE A 57 -4.38 1.19 -9.79
C PHE A 57 -3.85 0.28 -10.90
N ASP A 58 -2.95 0.79 -11.75
CA ASP A 58 -2.38 0.01 -12.85
C ASP A 58 -1.58 -1.18 -12.33
N ALA A 59 -0.82 -0.98 -11.25
CA ALA A 59 -0.07 -2.04 -10.58
C ALA A 59 -0.99 -3.11 -9.98
N SER A 60 -2.09 -2.72 -9.32
CA SER A 60 -3.05 -3.70 -8.79
C SER A 60 -3.70 -4.51 -9.90
N GLU A 61 -4.19 -3.88 -10.97
CA GLU A 61 -4.82 -4.58 -12.10
C GLU A 61 -3.85 -5.60 -12.73
N MET A 62 -2.59 -5.20 -12.94
CA MET A 62 -1.57 -6.11 -13.48
C MET A 62 -1.26 -7.28 -12.54
N LEU A 63 -1.15 -7.03 -11.24
CA LEU A 63 -0.83 -8.06 -10.24
C LEU A 63 -2.01 -9.02 -10.02
N GLU A 64 -3.25 -8.51 -10.02
CA GLU A 64 -4.46 -9.32 -9.98
C GLU A 64 -4.58 -10.22 -11.20
N ALA A 65 -4.39 -9.66 -12.41
CA ALA A 65 -4.40 -10.44 -13.65
C ALA A 65 -3.33 -11.55 -13.65
N ALA A 66 -2.18 -11.31 -12.99
CA ALA A 66 -1.10 -12.27 -12.85
C ALA A 66 -1.27 -13.22 -11.65
N SER A 67 -2.33 -13.09 -10.85
CA SER A 67 -2.54 -13.83 -9.59
C SER A 67 -1.36 -13.69 -8.61
N ILE A 68 -0.69 -12.53 -8.60
CA ILE A 68 0.40 -12.22 -7.70
C ILE A 68 -0.16 -11.46 -6.50
N PRO A 69 -0.03 -11.97 -5.26
CA PRO A 69 -0.50 -11.26 -4.07
C PRO A 69 0.22 -9.93 -3.88
N PHE A 70 -0.53 -8.90 -3.47
CA PHE A 70 0.06 -7.60 -3.16
C PHE A 70 -0.60 -6.94 -1.95
N LEU A 71 0.14 -6.04 -1.31
CA LEU A 71 -0.33 -5.23 -0.18
C LEU A 71 0.14 -3.79 -0.34
N PHE A 72 -0.73 -2.85 0.02
CA PHE A 72 -0.34 -1.46 0.20
C PHE A 72 0.22 -1.26 1.61
N VAL A 73 1.36 -0.59 1.73
CA VAL A 73 2.08 -0.37 2.99
C VAL A 73 2.28 1.13 3.26
N VAL A 74 2.15 1.51 4.52
CA VAL A 74 2.38 2.88 5.02
C VAL A 74 3.49 2.81 6.07
N PRO A 75 4.57 3.60 5.96
CA PRO A 75 5.58 3.69 7.02
C PRO A 75 4.96 4.28 8.30
N GLU A 76 5.32 3.72 9.46
CA GLU A 76 4.82 4.15 10.78
C GLU A 76 4.98 5.66 11.03
N GLN A 77 6.06 6.26 10.51
CA GLN A 77 6.35 7.69 10.63
C GLN A 77 5.33 8.58 9.91
N GLN A 78 4.69 8.10 8.84
CA GLN A 78 3.65 8.82 8.11
C GLN A 78 2.27 8.69 8.76
N ILE A 79 2.08 7.71 9.65
CA ILE A 79 0.84 7.53 10.41
C ILE A 79 0.70 8.65 11.45
N VAL A 80 1.81 9.11 12.04
CA VAL A 80 1.81 10.19 13.04
C VAL A 80 1.64 11.59 12.40
N ALA A 81 2.09 11.78 11.16
CA ALA A 81 2.04 13.07 10.46
C ALA A 81 0.69 13.35 9.77
N ARG A 82 -0.11 12.32 9.47
CA ARG A 82 -1.45 12.50 8.91
C ARG A 82 -2.46 12.56 10.04
N GLN A 83 -2.75 13.78 10.49
CA GLN A 83 -4.09 14.15 10.98
C GLN A 83 -5.09 13.89 9.84
N ASN A 84 -5.42 12.63 9.62
CA ASN A 84 -6.38 12.21 8.61
C ASN A 84 -7.79 12.40 9.22
N PRO A 85 -8.76 12.97 8.50
CA PRO A 85 -10.12 13.20 9.03
C PRO A 85 -10.90 11.89 9.28
N HIS A 86 -10.29 10.74 8.98
CA HIS A 86 -10.87 9.41 9.10
C HIS A 86 -9.87 8.50 9.82
N VAL A 87 -9.83 8.60 11.15
CA VAL A 87 -9.07 7.71 12.01
C VAL A 87 -9.95 6.49 12.30
N LEU A 88 -9.47 5.28 12.00
CA LEU A 88 -10.11 4.05 12.47
C LEU A 88 -9.83 3.87 13.97
N GLY A 89 -10.56 4.62 14.79
CA GLY A 89 -10.44 4.65 16.26
C GLY A 89 -11.65 4.02 16.97
N THR A 90 -11.60 3.96 18.31
CA THR A 90 -12.71 3.47 19.15
C THR A 90 -13.77 4.52 19.44
N ARG A 91 -13.59 5.75 18.94
CA ARG A 91 -14.53 6.85 19.14
C ARG A 91 -15.65 6.75 18.10
N MET A 92 -16.88 6.82 18.58
CA MET A 92 -18.08 6.74 17.76
C MET A 92 -18.13 7.84 16.68
N GLU A 93 -17.60 9.03 16.98
CA GLU A 93 -17.55 10.16 16.04
C GLU A 93 -16.74 9.84 14.77
N ASP A 94 -15.62 9.14 14.91
CA ASP A 94 -14.73 8.83 13.79
C ASP A 94 -15.36 7.80 12.85
N ILE A 95 -16.05 6.80 13.42
CA ILE A 95 -16.81 5.78 12.67
C ILE A 95 -17.95 6.43 11.90
N GLN A 96 -18.68 7.37 12.52
CA GLN A 96 -19.79 8.07 11.87
C GLN A 96 -19.31 8.95 10.72
N ALA A 97 -18.18 9.65 10.88
CA ALA A 97 -17.60 10.47 9.83
C ALA A 97 -17.21 9.63 8.60
N ILE A 98 -16.63 8.44 8.82
CA ILE A 98 -16.29 7.49 7.75
C ILE A 98 -17.54 6.98 7.04
N VAL A 99 -18.55 6.53 7.80
CA VAL A 99 -19.78 5.96 7.22
C VAL A 99 -20.58 7.00 6.42
N GLN A 100 -20.68 8.24 6.92
CA GLN A 100 -21.36 9.31 6.20
C GLN A 100 -20.70 9.64 4.86
N GLU A 101 -19.37 9.68 4.83
CA GLU A 101 -18.63 9.94 3.59
C GLU A 101 -18.80 8.79 2.58
N LEU A 102 -18.77 7.53 3.04
CA LEU A 102 -19.03 6.37 2.19
C LEU A 102 -20.46 6.37 1.61
N LEU A 103 -21.47 6.72 2.42
CA LEU A 103 -22.87 6.81 1.96
C LEU A 103 -23.07 7.98 0.97
N ARG A 104 -22.36 9.09 1.17
CA ARG A 104 -22.35 10.23 0.24
C ARG A 104 -21.80 9.83 -1.13
N GLN A 105 -20.75 9.02 -1.16
CA GLN A 105 -20.16 8.49 -2.40
C GLN A 105 -21.07 7.44 -3.06
N TYR A 106 -21.78 6.62 -2.27
CA TYR A 106 -22.74 5.64 -2.79
C TYR A 106 -23.96 6.29 -3.46
N GLY A 107 -24.46 7.40 -2.89
CA GLY A 107 -25.59 8.15 -3.44
C GLY A 107 -25.27 8.98 -4.69
N SER A 108 -23.99 9.29 -4.94
CA SER A 108 -23.58 10.09 -6.11
C SER A 108 -23.20 9.27 -7.34
N GLY A 109 -23.15 7.94 -7.25
CA GLY A 109 -22.98 7.05 -8.40
C GLY A 109 -21.70 7.28 -9.21
N VAL A 110 -20.68 7.92 -8.63
CA VAL A 110 -19.35 8.00 -9.26
C VAL A 110 -18.48 6.93 -8.62
N ARG A 111 -18.37 5.80 -9.33
CA ARG A 111 -17.29 4.84 -9.12
C ARG A 111 -16.02 5.50 -9.64
N HIS A 112 -15.09 5.81 -8.74
CA HIS A 112 -13.70 6.05 -9.10
C HIS A 112 -12.99 4.71 -9.21
#